data_AF-A0A7J2NDY8-F1
#
_entry.id   AF-A0A7J2NDY8-F1
#
_cell.length_a   1.000
_cell.length_b   1.000
_cell.length_c   1.000
_cell.angle_alpha   90.00
_cell.angle_beta   90.00
_cell.angle_gamma   90.00
#
_symmetry.space_group_name_H-M   'P 1'
#
loop_
_entity.id
_entity.type
_entity.pdbx_description
1 polymer ?
#
loop_
_entity_poly.entity_id
_entity_poly.type
_entity_poly.pdbx_seq_one_letter_code
_entity_poly.pdbx_strand_id
1 'polypeptide(L)'
;SEQSRFFKIVGMTASPGSDLEKIREVCTSLFIEDIEIRTDDDSDVKPYIRGINLSWVYIDLPDNFAKAKGFLDKSYKSKIDKIKEKGFLQGRTASDLSKRDILGLQAELRQELSKGNKQFEVMQAISLAAEAIKVEHAIELLETQDVFALKNYLDKLYKESIHTSIKASKNLFLDPFFKSAKHLVEMIYESGEKHPKLEKIKDLVTKLKKDNPGSKILVFTQYRDSVSRIAEELKEIAKVKEFYGQAKKDGRGLSQKEQKDILSLFSEMQFDVLVSTSVAEEGLDIPMVDYVIFYEPVPSAIRHIQRRGRTGRHDSGKVFILVTRNTRDERYRWSAHHKEKRMYRVLDGLKASLSKLNLGENSTPNRHEHKTLQDYSSGKPEDINNTGREIKIIVDNREKGSQVIKELLSMPDVVLNLATLEVGDFILSDEVCIEFKTKSDFVDSLIDKRIFEQAKALRAGYSSPVIMVQGTEDIFSVRNINQNAIRGFISSLCTDFKIPMIFTATPKESASYIYLIARREQAERKRSVSLHQKKPKNLWEIQEYIVSSIPWVGPALSRPLLEHFGSIKELANAQIDDLIKLENIGPEKAKSIFDVLNSEYKTEISKNKRQ
;
A
#
# COMPACT_ATOMS: atom_id res chain seq x y z
N SER A 1 15.16 -22.89 23.78
CA SER A 1 14.24 -23.85 23.16
C SER A 1 14.92 -24.41 21.94
N GLU A 2 15.13 -25.73 21.90
CA GLU A 2 15.69 -26.39 20.72
C GLU A 2 14.69 -26.27 19.57
N GLN A 3 15.04 -25.54 18.51
CA GLN A 3 14.26 -25.53 17.28
C GLN A 3 14.52 -26.85 16.54
N SER A 4 13.43 -27.54 16.14
CA SER A 4 13.51 -28.80 15.40
C SER A 4 14.39 -28.64 14.15
N ARG A 5 15.37 -29.55 13.99
CA ARG A 5 16.22 -29.64 12.78
C ARG A 5 15.43 -29.89 11.50
N PHE A 6 14.20 -30.42 11.61
CA PHE A 6 13.30 -30.69 10.49
C PHE A 6 11.94 -30.10 10.83
N PHE A 7 11.68 -28.86 10.39
CA PHE A 7 10.38 -28.23 10.55
C PHE A 7 9.52 -28.51 9.32
N LYS A 8 8.29 -28.95 9.54
CA LYS A 8 7.28 -29.11 8.50
C LYS A 8 6.33 -27.93 8.58
N ILE A 9 6.24 -27.15 7.52
CA ILE A 9 5.30 -26.03 7.42
C ILE A 9 4.02 -26.53 6.79
N VAL A 10 2.89 -26.28 7.44
CA VAL A 10 1.55 -26.58 6.91
C VAL A 10 0.74 -25.30 6.95
N GLY A 11 0.36 -24.80 5.77
CA GLY A 11 -0.55 -23.67 5.62
C GLY A 11 -1.98 -24.16 5.40
N MET A 12 -2.93 -23.72 6.23
CA MET A 12 -4.35 -24.00 6.04
C MET A 12 -5.06 -22.71 5.62
N THR A 13 -5.73 -22.74 4.47
CA THR A 13 -6.54 -21.61 4.01
C THR A 13 -7.76 -22.08 3.25
N ALA A 14 -8.88 -21.38 3.46
CA ALA A 14 -10.11 -21.61 2.68
C ALA A 14 -10.09 -20.88 1.31
N SER A 15 -9.11 -20.01 1.07
CA SER A 15 -8.81 -19.42 -0.23
C SER A 15 -7.46 -18.70 -0.15
N PRO A 16 -6.44 -19.12 -0.93
CA PRO A 16 -5.16 -18.40 -1.00
C PRO A 16 -5.25 -17.11 -1.84
N GLY A 17 -6.41 -16.80 -2.41
CA GLY A 17 -6.64 -15.69 -3.34
C GLY A 17 -7.01 -16.18 -4.74
N SER A 18 -7.26 -15.26 -5.67
CA SER A 18 -7.51 -15.58 -7.09
C SER A 18 -6.46 -14.98 -8.04
N ASP A 19 -5.36 -14.49 -7.47
CA ASP A 19 -4.28 -13.79 -8.13
C ASP A 19 -3.01 -14.63 -8.04
N LEU A 20 -2.49 -15.05 -9.19
CA LEU A 20 -1.36 -15.97 -9.29
C LEU A 20 -0.11 -15.41 -8.61
N GLU A 21 0.16 -14.10 -8.72
CA GLU A 21 1.35 -13.48 -8.14
C GLU A 21 1.30 -13.51 -6.61
N LYS A 22 0.13 -13.17 -6.04
CA LYS A 22 -0.07 -13.20 -4.58
C LYS A 22 -0.02 -14.61 -4.02
N ILE A 23 -0.59 -15.59 -4.72
CA ILE A 23 -0.54 -16.99 -4.28
C ILE A 23 0.90 -17.49 -4.31
N ARG A 24 1.69 -17.14 -5.34
CA ARG A 24 3.12 -17.45 -5.42
C ARG A 24 3.91 -16.79 -4.30
N GLU A 25 3.64 -15.52 -4.00
CA GLU A 25 4.26 -14.80 -2.89
C GLU A 25 4.02 -15.52 -1.56
N VAL A 26 2.78 -15.94 -1.29
CA VAL A 26 2.43 -16.70 -0.07
C VAL A 26 3.14 -18.05 -0.03
N CYS A 27 3.13 -18.81 -1.14
CA CYS A 27 3.79 -20.11 -1.21
C CYS A 27 5.30 -19.98 -1.00
N THR A 28 5.93 -18.97 -1.62
CA THR A 28 7.37 -18.71 -1.48
C THR A 28 7.72 -18.28 -0.05
N SER A 29 6.92 -17.38 0.54
CA SER A 29 7.15 -16.86 1.90
C SER A 29 7.02 -17.93 2.97
N LEU A 30 6.19 -18.96 2.72
CA LEU A 30 5.95 -20.08 3.64
C LEU A 30 6.73 -21.34 3.25
N PHE A 31 7.62 -21.27 2.25
CA PHE A 31 8.39 -22.42 1.73
C PHE A 31 7.49 -23.62 1.38
N ILE A 32 6.35 -23.35 0.75
CA ILE A 32 5.37 -24.38 0.37
C ILE A 32 5.86 -25.12 -0.87
N GLU A 33 6.17 -26.40 -0.70
CA GLU A 33 6.65 -27.29 -1.76
C GLU A 33 5.51 -28.03 -2.47
N ASP A 34 4.37 -28.20 -1.79
CA ASP A 34 3.20 -28.89 -2.33
C ASP A 34 1.90 -28.18 -1.90
N ILE A 35 0.91 -28.20 -2.79
CA ILE A 35 -0.40 -27.59 -2.56
C ILE A 35 -1.45 -28.68 -2.75
N GLU A 36 -2.13 -29.00 -1.66
CA GLU A 36 -3.28 -29.88 -1.70
C GLU A 36 -4.58 -29.06 -1.67
N ILE A 37 -5.41 -29.28 -2.69
CA ILE A 37 -6.67 -28.56 -2.90
C ILE A 37 -7.79 -29.57 -2.75
N ARG A 38 -8.83 -29.17 -2.02
CA ARG A 38 -10.07 -29.92 -1.91
C ARG A 38 -11.26 -29.01 -2.19
N THR A 39 -12.16 -29.49 -3.05
CA THR A 39 -13.42 -28.83 -3.43
C THR A 39 -14.61 -29.58 -2.86
N ASP A 40 -15.79 -28.97 -2.95
CA ASP A 40 -17.02 -29.56 -2.43
C ASP A 40 -17.54 -30.72 -3.29
N ASP A 41 -17.04 -30.81 -4.52
CA ASP A 41 -17.40 -31.84 -5.49
C ASP A 41 -16.46 -33.05 -5.41
N ASP A 42 -15.35 -32.97 -4.67
CA ASP A 42 -14.37 -34.06 -4.57
C ASP A 42 -14.98 -35.27 -3.86
N SER A 43 -14.67 -36.47 -4.35
CA SER A 43 -15.29 -37.72 -3.88
C SER A 43 -15.04 -38.03 -2.40
N ASP A 44 -13.92 -37.57 -1.85
CA ASP A 44 -13.55 -37.73 -0.44
C ASP A 44 -14.13 -36.62 0.47
N VAL A 45 -14.69 -35.55 -0.10
CA VAL A 45 -15.30 -34.43 0.65
C VAL A 45 -16.83 -34.47 0.57
N LYS A 46 -17.37 -34.72 -0.63
CA LYS A 46 -18.80 -34.68 -0.95
C LYS A 46 -19.69 -35.47 0.02
N PRO A 47 -19.32 -36.67 0.52
CA PRO A 47 -20.13 -37.41 1.49
C PRO A 47 -20.32 -36.69 2.83
N TYR A 48 -19.40 -35.78 3.17
CA TYR A 48 -19.39 -35.04 4.44
C TYR A 48 -20.01 -33.64 4.31
N ILE A 49 -20.27 -33.19 3.09
CA ILE A 49 -20.93 -31.90 2.86
C ILE A 49 -22.43 -32.09 2.95
N ARG A 50 -23.02 -31.49 3.99
CA ARG A 50 -24.46 -31.27 4.04
C ARG A 50 -24.79 -30.10 3.12
N GLY A 51 -25.64 -30.34 2.13
CA GLY A 51 -26.06 -29.30 1.19
C GLY A 51 -26.77 -28.16 1.92
N ILE A 52 -26.37 -26.92 1.65
CA ILE A 52 -27.14 -25.75 2.04
C ILE A 52 -28.19 -25.53 0.96
N ASN A 53 -29.46 -25.49 1.34
CA ASN A 53 -30.53 -25.17 0.41
C ASN A 53 -30.54 -23.66 0.13
N LEU A 54 -29.91 -23.28 -0.99
CA LEU A 54 -29.86 -21.91 -1.50
C LEU A 54 -31.06 -21.64 -2.41
N SER A 55 -31.92 -20.72 -1.99
CA SER A 55 -33.11 -20.28 -2.73
C SER A 55 -32.92 -18.85 -3.24
N TRP A 56 -32.83 -18.69 -4.56
CA TRP A 56 -32.74 -17.39 -5.21
C TRP A 56 -34.14 -16.80 -5.42
N VAL A 57 -34.39 -15.62 -4.86
CA VAL A 57 -35.67 -14.92 -4.94
C VAL A 57 -35.48 -13.70 -5.83
N TYR A 58 -36.00 -13.79 -7.04
CA TYR A 58 -35.89 -12.72 -8.02
C TYR A 58 -37.02 -11.70 -7.89
N ILE A 59 -36.67 -10.43 -8.07
CA ILE A 59 -37.53 -9.27 -7.89
C ILE A 59 -37.37 -8.35 -9.11
N ASP A 60 -38.47 -7.85 -9.64
CA ASP A 60 -38.46 -6.89 -10.76
C ASP A 60 -38.55 -5.46 -10.25
N LEU A 61 -37.85 -4.54 -10.92
CA LEU A 61 -38.00 -3.11 -10.64
C LEU A 61 -39.31 -2.60 -11.27
N PRO A 62 -40.13 -1.83 -10.52
CA PRO A 62 -41.31 -1.18 -11.07
C PRO A 62 -40.93 -0.21 -12.18
N ASP A 63 -41.88 0.09 -13.07
CA ASP A 63 -41.65 0.94 -14.25
C ASP A 63 -41.09 2.32 -13.88
N ASN A 64 -41.53 2.91 -12.76
CA ASN A 64 -41.03 4.20 -12.31
C ASN A 64 -39.56 4.14 -11.90
N PHE A 65 -39.15 3.11 -11.15
CA PHE A 65 -37.76 2.88 -10.79
C PHE A 65 -36.89 2.58 -12.02
N ALA A 66 -37.39 1.75 -12.93
CA ALA A 66 -36.70 1.42 -14.17
C ALA A 66 -36.51 2.66 -15.07
N LYS A 67 -37.50 3.55 -15.15
CA LYS A 67 -37.39 4.85 -15.85
C LYS A 67 -36.36 5.77 -15.18
N ALA A 68 -36.38 5.89 -13.85
CA ALA A 68 -35.43 6.70 -13.10
C ALA A 68 -34.00 6.19 -13.31
N LYS A 69 -33.80 4.87 -13.24
CA LYS A 69 -32.55 4.21 -13.59
C LYS A 69 -32.12 4.51 -15.01
N GLY A 70 -33.03 4.39 -15.99
CA GLY A 70 -32.74 4.67 -17.39
C GLY A 70 -32.25 6.10 -17.64
N PHE A 71 -32.73 7.08 -16.88
CA PHE A 71 -32.19 8.44 -16.91
C PHE A 71 -30.79 8.53 -16.29
N LEU A 72 -30.55 7.89 -15.15
CA LEU A 72 -29.22 7.83 -14.55
C LEU A 72 -28.21 7.11 -15.47
N ASP A 73 -28.58 6.01 -16.11
CA ASP A 73 -27.75 5.27 -17.06
C ASP A 73 -27.38 6.14 -18.27
N LYS A 74 -28.34 6.91 -18.82
CA LYS A 74 -28.09 7.87 -19.91
C LYS A 74 -27.14 8.98 -19.46
N SER A 75 -27.35 9.51 -18.25
CA SER A 75 -26.45 10.51 -17.66
C SER A 75 -25.04 9.93 -17.55
N TYR A 76 -24.88 8.78 -16.90
CA TYR A 76 -23.60 8.10 -16.72
C TYR A 76 -22.90 7.86 -18.07
N LYS A 77 -23.60 7.25 -19.03
CA LYS A 77 -23.09 6.98 -20.38
C LYS A 77 -22.60 8.26 -21.06
N SER A 78 -23.37 9.36 -20.99
CA SER A 78 -22.96 10.64 -21.56
C SER A 78 -21.63 11.16 -21.00
N LYS A 79 -21.34 10.95 -19.71
CA LYS A 79 -20.05 11.36 -19.13
C LYS A 79 -18.92 10.46 -19.61
N ILE A 80 -19.14 9.14 -19.63
CA ILE A 80 -18.15 8.17 -20.12
C ILE A 80 -17.81 8.43 -21.59
N ASP A 81 -18.81 8.66 -22.44
CA ASP A 81 -18.61 8.94 -23.86
C ASP A 81 -17.77 10.22 -24.06
N LYS A 82 -18.04 11.28 -23.29
CA LYS A 82 -17.22 12.51 -23.31
C LYS A 82 -15.79 12.30 -22.83
N ILE A 83 -15.55 11.41 -21.86
CA ILE A 83 -14.20 11.04 -21.44
C ILE A 83 -13.50 10.25 -22.56
N LYS A 84 -14.24 9.38 -23.25
CA LYS A 84 -13.74 8.58 -24.38
C LYS A 84 -13.37 9.44 -25.57
N GLU A 85 -14.22 10.40 -25.95
CA GLU A 85 -13.95 11.39 -27.01
C GLU A 85 -12.66 12.18 -26.78
N LYS A 86 -12.28 12.35 -25.50
CA LYS A 86 -11.03 13.02 -25.10
C LYS A 86 -9.80 12.09 -25.10
N GLY A 87 -9.96 10.83 -25.49
CA GLY A 87 -8.85 9.87 -25.63
C GLY A 87 -8.49 9.08 -24.38
N PHE A 88 -9.18 9.27 -23.25
CA PHE A 88 -8.76 8.70 -21.96
C PHE A 88 -9.24 7.26 -21.68
N LEU A 89 -10.04 6.66 -22.58
CA LEU A 89 -10.64 5.34 -22.33
C LEU A 89 -10.20 4.20 -23.26
N GLN A 90 -9.19 4.40 -24.12
CA GLN A 90 -8.61 3.36 -25.00
C GLN A 90 -9.67 2.43 -25.65
N GLY A 91 -10.79 2.98 -26.10
CA GLY A 91 -11.88 2.21 -26.74
C GLY A 91 -12.94 1.63 -25.81
N ARG A 92 -12.69 1.52 -24.49
CA ARG A 92 -13.65 0.99 -23.50
C ARG A 92 -14.93 1.83 -23.47
N THR A 93 -16.07 1.17 -23.27
CA THR A 93 -17.40 1.80 -23.16
C THR A 93 -17.94 1.72 -21.73
N ALA A 94 -19.06 2.41 -21.48
CA ALA A 94 -19.71 2.47 -20.17
C ALA A 94 -20.06 1.08 -19.59
N SER A 95 -20.38 0.09 -20.44
CA SER A 95 -20.65 -1.29 -20.02
C SER A 95 -19.42 -2.03 -19.48
N ASP A 96 -18.22 -1.61 -19.89
CA ASP A 96 -16.97 -2.32 -19.62
C ASP A 96 -16.29 -1.83 -18.33
N LEU A 97 -16.72 -0.67 -17.83
CA LEU A 97 -16.07 0.03 -16.72
C LEU A 97 -16.76 -0.30 -15.39
N SER A 98 -15.97 -0.75 -14.43
CA SER A 98 -16.36 -0.82 -13.03
C SER A 98 -16.15 0.52 -12.32
N LYS A 99 -16.82 0.73 -11.18
CA LYS A 99 -16.57 1.86 -10.29
C LYS A 99 -15.07 2.02 -9.94
N ARG A 100 -14.36 0.90 -9.77
CA ARG A 100 -12.92 0.88 -9.51
C ARG A 100 -12.12 1.44 -10.68
N ASP A 101 -12.51 1.13 -11.91
CA ASP A 101 -11.82 1.61 -13.11
C ASP A 101 -11.94 3.14 -13.24
N ILE A 102 -13.12 3.71 -12.93
CA ILE A 102 -13.32 5.16 -12.97
C ILE A 102 -12.55 5.87 -11.85
N LEU A 103 -12.50 5.28 -10.65
CA LEU A 103 -11.70 5.80 -9.54
C LEU A 103 -10.21 5.75 -9.87
N GLY A 104 -9.74 4.65 -10.48
CA GLY A 104 -8.38 4.51 -10.98
C GLY A 104 -8.06 5.57 -12.02
N LEU A 105 -8.90 5.71 -13.03
CA LEU A 105 -8.77 6.74 -14.07
C LEU A 105 -8.73 8.15 -13.48
N GLN A 106 -9.60 8.47 -12.53
CA GLN A 106 -9.59 9.78 -11.88
C GLN A 106 -8.28 10.02 -11.11
N ALA A 107 -7.74 9.01 -10.44
CA ALA A 107 -6.48 9.10 -9.72
C ALA A 107 -5.31 9.31 -10.70
N GLU A 108 -5.27 8.56 -11.81
CA GLU A 108 -4.29 8.70 -12.88
C GLU A 108 -4.32 10.12 -13.48
N LEU A 109 -5.50 10.61 -13.87
CA LEU A 109 -5.65 11.95 -14.45
C LEU A 109 -5.25 13.06 -13.46
N ARG A 110 -5.56 12.90 -12.17
CA ARG A 110 -5.11 13.84 -11.14
C ARG A 110 -3.60 13.84 -10.97
N GLN A 111 -2.96 12.68 -11.11
CA GLN A 111 -1.52 12.56 -11.10
C GLN A 111 -0.90 13.22 -12.35
N GLU A 112 -1.52 13.12 -13.52
CA GLU A 112 -1.07 13.85 -14.71
C GLU A 112 -1.18 15.37 -14.54
N LEU A 113 -2.28 15.85 -13.94
CA LEU A 113 -2.46 17.26 -13.63
C LEU A 113 -1.41 17.75 -12.63
N SER A 114 -1.05 16.94 -11.62
CA SER A 114 0.00 17.30 -10.66
C SER A 114 1.40 17.31 -11.28
N LYS A 115 1.65 16.47 -12.29
CA LYS A 115 2.89 16.45 -13.10
C LYS A 115 3.03 17.65 -14.06
N GLY A 116 2.07 18.59 -14.05
CA GLY A 116 2.12 19.82 -14.83
C GLY A 116 1.37 19.76 -16.17
N ASN A 117 0.68 18.65 -16.47
CA ASN A 117 -0.20 18.59 -17.63
C ASN A 117 -1.49 19.39 -17.35
N LYS A 118 -1.45 20.71 -17.62
CA LYS A 118 -2.59 21.61 -17.49
C LYS A 118 -3.47 21.66 -18.73
N GLN A 119 -3.42 20.64 -19.59
CA GLN A 119 -4.33 20.54 -20.72
C GLN A 119 -5.77 20.59 -20.23
N PHE A 120 -6.57 21.36 -20.94
CA PHE A 120 -7.97 21.59 -20.61
C PHE A 120 -8.77 20.28 -20.62
N GLU A 121 -8.39 19.37 -21.50
CA GLU A 121 -8.94 18.04 -21.69
C GLU A 121 -8.80 17.18 -20.44
N VAL A 122 -7.63 17.21 -19.79
CA VAL A 122 -7.36 16.45 -18.54
C VAL A 122 -8.22 16.99 -17.41
N MET A 123 -8.29 18.31 -17.22
CA MET A 123 -9.13 18.93 -16.20
C MET A 123 -10.63 18.63 -16.41
N GLN A 124 -11.08 18.64 -17.66
CA GLN A 124 -12.45 18.26 -18.00
C GLN A 124 -12.70 16.77 -17.73
N ALA A 125 -11.77 15.89 -18.09
CA ALA A 125 -11.91 14.45 -17.84
C ALA A 125 -11.96 14.13 -16.34
N ILE A 126 -11.17 14.81 -15.50
CA ILE A 126 -11.25 14.69 -14.03
C ILE A 126 -12.64 15.09 -13.53
N SER A 127 -13.20 16.19 -14.05
CA SER A 127 -14.55 16.63 -13.69
C SER A 127 -15.61 15.62 -14.12
N LEU A 128 -15.56 15.15 -15.37
CA LEU A 128 -16.49 14.15 -15.90
C LEU A 128 -16.40 12.83 -15.13
N ALA A 129 -15.20 12.40 -14.73
CA ALA A 129 -15.02 11.21 -13.90
C ALA A 129 -15.64 11.41 -12.50
N ALA A 130 -15.51 12.60 -11.90
CA ALA A 130 -16.16 12.92 -10.63
C ALA A 130 -17.69 12.91 -10.74
N GLU A 131 -18.23 13.43 -11.85
CA GLU A 131 -19.65 13.38 -12.18
C GLU A 131 -20.12 11.92 -12.35
N ALA A 132 -19.39 11.12 -13.14
CA ALA A 132 -19.71 9.71 -13.38
C ALA A 132 -19.72 8.88 -12.08
N ILE A 133 -18.76 9.09 -11.17
CA ILE A 133 -18.72 8.42 -9.85
C ILE A 133 -19.97 8.74 -9.03
N LYS A 134 -20.45 9.99 -9.06
CA LYS A 134 -21.67 10.40 -8.34
C LYS A 134 -22.92 9.77 -8.94
N VAL A 135 -23.02 9.72 -10.27
CA VAL A 135 -24.14 9.05 -10.95
C VAL A 135 -24.13 7.54 -10.67
N GLU A 136 -22.95 6.91 -10.69
CA GLU A 136 -22.81 5.49 -10.37
C GLU A 136 -23.28 5.18 -8.95
N HIS A 137 -22.94 6.05 -7.99
CA HIS A 137 -23.44 5.90 -6.62
C HIS A 137 -24.96 6.10 -6.51
N ALA A 138 -25.55 7.03 -7.29
CA ALA A 138 -27.00 7.16 -7.36
C ALA A 138 -27.66 5.88 -7.91
N ILE A 139 -27.09 5.26 -8.94
CA ILE A 139 -27.57 3.98 -9.49
C ILE A 139 -27.45 2.88 -8.43
N GLU A 140 -26.33 2.81 -7.71
CA GLU A 140 -26.11 1.87 -6.61
C GLU A 140 -27.22 2.00 -5.54
N LEU A 141 -27.52 3.21 -5.08
CA LEU A 141 -28.56 3.46 -4.09
C LEU A 141 -29.95 3.05 -4.60
N LEU A 142 -30.27 3.34 -5.87
CA LEU A 142 -31.54 2.96 -6.49
C LEU A 142 -31.73 1.44 -6.58
N GLU A 143 -30.68 0.71 -6.95
CA GLU A 143 -30.75 -0.75 -7.17
C GLU A 143 -30.69 -1.57 -5.86
N THR A 144 -29.98 -1.06 -4.85
CA THR A 144 -29.61 -1.83 -3.67
C THR A 144 -30.32 -1.41 -2.40
N GLN A 145 -30.75 -0.15 -2.29
CA GLN A 145 -31.35 0.39 -1.09
C GLN A 145 -32.81 0.80 -1.33
N ASP A 146 -33.29 1.79 -0.57
CA ASP A 146 -34.62 2.37 -0.70
C ASP A 146 -34.58 3.73 -1.41
N VAL A 147 -35.71 4.13 -2.00
CA VAL A 147 -35.84 5.40 -2.73
C VAL A 147 -35.49 6.60 -1.83
N PHE A 148 -35.74 6.49 -0.52
CA PHE A 148 -35.36 7.49 0.47
C PHE A 148 -33.85 7.76 0.52
N ALA A 149 -33.02 6.70 0.47
CA ALA A 149 -31.57 6.84 0.53
C ALA A 149 -31.05 7.59 -0.70
N LEU A 150 -31.56 7.22 -1.87
CA LEU A 150 -31.28 7.93 -3.11
C LEU A 150 -31.75 9.39 -3.06
N LYS A 151 -32.98 9.64 -2.60
CA LYS A 151 -33.54 10.99 -2.47
C LYS A 151 -32.68 11.88 -1.58
N ASN A 152 -32.27 11.39 -0.40
CA ASN A 152 -31.39 12.14 0.50
C ASN A 152 -30.02 12.43 -0.13
N TYR A 153 -29.47 11.47 -0.87
CA TYR A 153 -28.23 11.67 -1.61
C TYR A 153 -28.37 12.75 -2.69
N LEU A 154 -29.46 12.71 -3.48
CA LEU A 154 -29.74 13.69 -4.53
C LEU A 154 -29.99 15.09 -3.95
N ASP A 155 -30.69 15.20 -2.82
CA ASP A 155 -30.90 16.46 -2.10
C ASP A 155 -29.61 17.05 -1.57
N LYS A 156 -28.72 16.21 -1.03
CA LYS A 156 -27.39 16.64 -0.61
C LYS A 156 -26.60 17.18 -1.80
N LEU A 157 -26.59 16.46 -2.92
CA LEU A 157 -25.94 16.93 -4.15
C LEU A 157 -26.56 18.25 -4.66
N TYR A 158 -27.88 18.40 -4.55
CA TYR A 158 -28.58 19.62 -4.95
C TYR A 158 -28.16 20.81 -4.09
N LYS A 159 -28.12 20.65 -2.77
CA LYS A 159 -27.59 21.66 -1.85
C LYS A 159 -26.13 22.01 -2.16
N GLU A 160 -25.30 21.00 -2.42
CA GLU A 160 -23.91 21.23 -2.85
C GLU A 160 -23.83 22.04 -4.14
N SER A 161 -24.72 21.78 -5.11
CA SER A 161 -24.74 22.49 -6.38
C SER A 161 -25.03 23.99 -6.23
N ILE A 162 -25.87 24.37 -5.26
CA ILE A 162 -26.24 25.75 -5.00
C ILE A 162 -25.20 26.45 -4.13
N HIS A 163 -24.78 25.80 -3.04
CA HIS A 163 -24.07 26.47 -1.95
C HIS A 163 -22.54 26.26 -1.96
N THR A 164 -22.01 25.38 -2.81
CA THR A 164 -20.57 25.07 -2.80
C THR A 164 -19.88 25.38 -4.14
N SER A 165 -18.55 25.36 -4.13
CA SER A 165 -17.72 25.49 -5.34
C SER A 165 -17.50 24.15 -6.08
N ILE A 166 -18.15 23.06 -5.66
CA ILE A 166 -17.96 21.73 -6.24
C ILE A 166 -18.57 21.67 -7.65
N LYS A 167 -17.71 21.84 -8.67
CA LYS A 167 -18.09 21.85 -10.09
C LYS A 167 -18.87 20.61 -10.53
N ALA A 168 -18.46 19.43 -10.07
CA ALA A 168 -19.14 18.19 -10.43
C ALA A 168 -20.62 18.16 -9.99
N SER A 169 -20.94 18.67 -8.80
CA SER A 169 -22.35 18.75 -8.36
C SER A 169 -23.10 19.76 -9.25
N LYS A 170 -22.52 20.93 -9.51
CA LYS A 170 -23.11 21.95 -10.41
C LYS A 170 -23.42 21.42 -11.81
N ASN A 171 -22.44 20.76 -12.44
CA ASN A 171 -22.58 20.22 -13.79
C ASN A 171 -23.63 19.11 -13.88
N LEU A 172 -23.74 18.26 -12.85
CA LEU A 172 -24.79 17.23 -12.81
C LEU A 172 -26.19 17.85 -12.85
N PHE A 173 -26.42 18.97 -12.16
CA PHE A 173 -27.71 19.66 -12.24
C PHE A 173 -27.88 20.51 -13.50
N LEU A 174 -26.90 20.56 -14.41
CA LEU A 174 -27.09 21.06 -15.78
C LEU A 174 -27.47 19.94 -16.76
N ASP A 175 -27.19 18.68 -16.41
CA ASP A 175 -27.53 17.51 -17.22
C ASP A 175 -29.05 17.25 -17.20
N PRO A 176 -29.74 17.30 -18.37
CA PRO A 176 -31.16 17.02 -18.46
C PRO A 176 -31.53 15.63 -17.94
N PHE A 177 -30.71 14.61 -18.20
CA PHE A 177 -31.00 13.25 -17.76
C PHE A 177 -30.92 13.12 -16.25
N PHE A 178 -29.91 13.72 -15.62
CA PHE A 178 -29.78 13.69 -14.17
C PHE A 178 -30.91 14.47 -13.47
N LYS A 179 -31.33 15.60 -14.04
CA LYS A 179 -32.51 16.36 -13.58
C LYS A 179 -33.79 15.54 -13.67
N SER A 180 -34.05 14.89 -14.81
CA SER A 180 -35.21 14.02 -14.98
C SER A 180 -35.20 12.85 -14.00
N ALA A 181 -34.04 12.26 -13.73
CA ALA A 181 -33.89 11.21 -12.72
C ALA A 181 -34.28 11.72 -11.32
N LYS A 182 -33.76 12.90 -10.90
CA LYS A 182 -34.12 13.48 -9.59
C LYS A 182 -35.61 13.73 -9.47
N HIS A 183 -36.22 14.34 -10.47
CA HIS A 183 -37.65 14.64 -10.43
C HIS A 183 -38.49 13.38 -10.30
N LEU A 184 -38.14 12.32 -11.05
CA LEU A 184 -38.85 11.05 -10.96
C LEU A 184 -38.64 10.36 -9.60
N VAL A 185 -37.45 10.44 -9.02
CA VAL A 185 -37.18 9.95 -7.66
C VAL A 185 -37.99 10.70 -6.61
N GLU A 186 -38.17 12.02 -6.75
CA GLU A 186 -39.04 12.82 -5.89
C GLU A 186 -40.50 12.35 -6.00
N MET A 187 -41.01 12.16 -7.21
CA MET A 187 -42.36 11.66 -7.43
C MET A 187 -42.59 10.27 -6.83
N ILE A 188 -41.63 9.35 -7.01
CA ILE A 188 -41.70 8.00 -6.41
C ILE A 188 -41.76 8.12 -4.88
N TYR A 189 -40.89 8.94 -4.29
CA TYR A 189 -40.87 9.16 -2.85
C TYR A 189 -42.17 9.77 -2.32
N GLU A 190 -42.71 10.78 -3.00
CA GLU A 190 -43.97 11.46 -2.64
C GLU A 190 -45.19 10.55 -2.76
N SER A 191 -45.17 9.61 -3.72
CA SER A 191 -46.22 8.60 -3.85
C SER A 191 -46.23 7.56 -2.73
N GLY A 192 -45.16 7.50 -1.92
CA GLY A 192 -44.98 6.49 -0.88
C GLY A 192 -44.58 5.10 -1.41
N GLU A 193 -44.29 4.98 -2.71
CA GLU A 193 -43.84 3.74 -3.33
C GLU A 193 -42.47 3.33 -2.76
N LYS A 194 -42.41 2.14 -2.14
CA LYS A 194 -41.20 1.60 -1.52
C LYS A 194 -40.41 0.75 -2.52
N HIS A 195 -39.12 0.54 -2.25
CA HIS A 195 -38.36 -0.43 -3.03
C HIS A 195 -38.92 -1.86 -2.86
N PRO A 196 -39.17 -2.64 -3.94
CA PRO A 196 -39.88 -3.93 -3.85
C PRO A 196 -39.20 -5.00 -3.00
N LYS A 197 -37.88 -4.89 -2.80
CA LYS A 197 -37.15 -5.77 -1.85
C LYS A 197 -37.66 -5.65 -0.41
N LEU A 198 -38.12 -4.47 0.03
CA LEU A 198 -38.66 -4.29 1.39
C LEU A 198 -39.97 -5.07 1.57
N GLU A 199 -40.86 -5.00 0.59
CA GLU A 199 -42.09 -5.79 0.59
C GLU A 199 -41.77 -7.28 0.50
N LYS A 200 -40.83 -7.65 -0.39
CA LYS A 200 -40.48 -9.06 -0.58
C LYS A 200 -39.86 -9.71 0.65
N ILE A 201 -39.02 -8.99 1.39
CA ILE A 201 -38.45 -9.53 2.64
C ILE A 201 -39.53 -9.65 3.72
N LYS A 202 -40.46 -8.69 3.81
CA LYS A 202 -41.59 -8.76 4.73
C LYS A 202 -42.47 -9.97 4.46
N ASP A 203 -42.84 -10.20 3.20
CA ASP A 203 -43.61 -11.37 2.77
C ASP A 203 -42.88 -12.68 3.10
N LEU A 204 -41.58 -12.74 2.80
CA LEU A 204 -40.75 -13.92 3.05
C LEU A 204 -40.67 -14.22 4.55
N VAL A 205 -40.35 -13.22 5.38
CA VAL A 205 -40.27 -13.39 6.85
C VAL A 205 -41.62 -13.79 7.42
N THR A 206 -42.72 -13.16 6.96
CA THR A 206 -44.09 -13.53 7.37
C THR A 206 -44.39 -14.99 7.08
N LYS A 207 -44.06 -15.46 5.86
CA LYS A 207 -44.24 -16.86 5.49
C LYS A 207 -43.39 -17.79 6.36
N LEU A 208 -42.11 -17.48 6.55
CA LEU A 208 -41.20 -18.31 7.35
C LEU A 208 -41.64 -18.41 8.82
N LYS A 209 -42.13 -17.31 9.42
CA LYS A 209 -42.65 -17.31 10.79
C LYS A 209 -44.01 -18.00 10.89
N LYS A 210 -44.84 -17.97 9.85
CA LYS A 210 -46.08 -18.76 9.80
C LYS A 210 -45.78 -20.26 9.73
N ASP A 211 -44.80 -20.65 8.92
CA ASP A 211 -44.41 -22.05 8.75
C ASP A 211 -43.64 -22.59 9.99
N ASN A 212 -42.82 -21.75 10.64
CA ASN A 212 -42.13 -22.07 11.88
C ASN A 212 -42.08 -20.85 12.83
N PRO A 213 -43.06 -20.70 13.74
CA PRO A 213 -43.14 -19.57 14.67
C PRO A 213 -41.94 -19.43 15.60
N GLY A 214 -41.25 -20.53 15.93
CA GLY A 214 -40.07 -20.56 16.78
C GLY A 214 -38.76 -20.29 16.05
N SER A 215 -38.79 -19.98 14.75
CA SER A 215 -37.57 -19.81 13.96
C SER A 215 -36.80 -18.52 14.30
N LYS A 216 -35.47 -18.67 14.32
CA LYS A 216 -34.48 -17.59 14.31
C LYS A 216 -34.12 -17.23 12.88
N ILE A 217 -34.21 -15.94 12.55
CA ILE A 217 -33.93 -15.42 11.21
C ILE A 217 -32.78 -14.43 11.29
N LEU A 218 -31.78 -14.63 10.45
CA LEU A 218 -30.68 -13.70 10.24
C LEU A 218 -30.81 -13.03 8.88
N VAL A 219 -30.92 -11.70 8.87
CA VAL A 219 -30.97 -10.90 7.65
C VAL A 219 -29.64 -10.19 7.46
N PHE A 220 -29.00 -10.39 6.30
CA PHE A 220 -27.77 -9.71 5.93
C PHE A 220 -27.99 -8.65 4.85
N THR A 221 -27.36 -7.49 5.03
CA THR A 221 -27.26 -6.41 4.04
C THR A 221 -25.85 -5.80 4.07
N GLN A 222 -25.43 -5.17 2.99
CA GLN A 222 -24.13 -4.50 2.88
C GLN A 222 -24.12 -3.16 3.61
N TYR A 223 -25.25 -2.45 3.69
CA TYR A 223 -25.31 -1.06 4.13
C TYR A 223 -25.96 -0.92 5.50
N ARG A 224 -25.40 -0.03 6.35
CA ARG A 224 -25.94 0.25 7.69
C ARG A 224 -27.32 0.90 7.62
N ASP A 225 -27.55 1.82 6.68
CA ASP A 225 -28.83 2.50 6.54
C ASP A 225 -29.96 1.53 6.15
N SER A 226 -29.63 0.49 5.37
CA SER A 226 -30.54 -0.61 5.05
C SER A 226 -30.92 -1.43 6.28
N VAL A 227 -30.02 -1.62 7.25
CA VAL A 227 -30.31 -2.36 8.49
C VAL A 227 -31.50 -1.75 9.22
N SER A 228 -31.47 -0.44 9.47
CA SER A 228 -32.54 0.23 10.21
C SER A 228 -33.86 0.24 9.43
N ARG A 229 -33.81 0.40 8.10
CA ARG A 229 -35.01 0.35 7.24
C ARG A 229 -35.67 -1.03 7.22
N ILE A 230 -34.88 -2.08 7.03
CA ILE A 230 -35.36 -3.46 7.06
C ILE A 230 -35.88 -3.79 8.46
N ALA A 231 -35.17 -3.38 9.51
CA ALA A 231 -35.62 -3.63 10.87
C ALA A 231 -36.96 -2.95 11.16
N GLU A 232 -37.15 -1.70 10.74
CA GLU A 232 -38.43 -1.00 10.89
C GLU A 232 -39.56 -1.71 10.17
N GLU A 233 -39.35 -2.16 8.92
CA GLU A 233 -40.37 -2.87 8.15
C GLU A 233 -40.74 -4.23 8.77
N LEU A 234 -39.77 -4.90 9.39
CA LEU A 234 -39.96 -6.21 10.02
C LEU A 234 -40.46 -6.15 11.47
N LYS A 235 -40.36 -5.00 12.16
CA LYS A 235 -40.85 -4.81 13.54
C LYS A 235 -42.36 -5.04 13.67
N GLU A 236 -43.11 -4.78 12.60
CA GLU A 236 -44.57 -5.00 12.58
C GLU A 236 -44.95 -6.49 12.66
N ILE A 237 -44.04 -7.39 12.30
CA ILE A 237 -44.32 -8.83 12.16
C ILE A 237 -43.45 -9.73 13.04
N ALA A 238 -42.37 -9.21 13.63
CA ALA A 238 -41.45 -9.98 14.46
C ALA A 238 -40.72 -9.11 15.49
N LYS A 239 -40.12 -9.72 16.52
CA LYS A 239 -39.18 -9.01 17.40
C LYS A 239 -37.84 -8.89 16.68
N VAL A 240 -37.44 -7.66 16.36
CA VAL A 240 -36.24 -7.39 15.56
C VAL A 240 -35.19 -6.62 16.35
N LYS A 241 -33.91 -6.97 16.16
CA LYS A 241 -32.78 -6.15 16.59
C LYS A 241 -31.81 -5.88 15.45
N GLU A 242 -31.22 -4.69 15.49
CA GLU A 242 -30.21 -4.21 14.55
C GLU A 242 -28.82 -4.59 15.06
N PHE A 243 -27.93 -5.01 14.14
CA PHE A 243 -26.56 -5.39 14.47
C PHE A 243 -25.57 -4.88 13.42
N TYR A 244 -24.77 -3.89 13.78
CA TYR A 244 -23.77 -3.32 12.90
C TYR A 244 -22.43 -3.10 13.62
N GLY A 245 -21.40 -2.80 12.83
CA GLY A 245 -20.03 -2.68 13.31
C GLY A 245 -19.79 -1.58 14.35
N GLN A 246 -18.56 -1.54 14.87
CA GLN A 246 -18.15 -0.63 15.95
C GLN A 246 -18.38 0.85 15.64
N ALA A 247 -18.63 1.61 16.71
CA ALA A 247 -18.78 3.07 16.66
C ALA A 247 -17.50 3.71 16.11
N LYS A 248 -17.64 4.50 15.04
CA LYS A 248 -16.57 5.40 14.58
C LYS A 248 -16.67 6.75 15.32
N LYS A 249 -15.70 7.64 15.07
CA LYS A 249 -15.63 9.01 15.64
C LYS A 249 -16.90 9.86 15.42
N ASP A 250 -17.82 9.45 14.54
CA ASP A 250 -19.11 10.11 14.29
C ASP A 250 -20.25 9.60 15.19
N GLY A 251 -19.96 8.75 16.18
CA GLY A 251 -20.94 8.25 17.16
C GLY A 251 -21.87 7.15 16.64
N ARG A 252 -21.73 6.71 15.38
CA ARG A 252 -22.58 5.66 14.79
C ARG A 252 -21.90 4.28 14.86
N GLY A 253 -22.36 3.43 15.77
CA GLY A 253 -21.99 2.01 15.87
C GLY A 253 -22.30 1.38 17.22
N LEU A 254 -22.10 0.07 17.36
CA LEU A 254 -22.28 -0.67 18.62
C LEU A 254 -20.92 -0.90 19.30
N SER A 255 -20.82 -0.76 20.61
CA SER A 255 -19.64 -1.19 21.36
C SER A 255 -19.48 -2.72 21.34
N GLN A 256 -18.28 -3.24 21.61
CA GLN A 256 -18.07 -4.70 21.69
C GLN A 256 -18.95 -5.36 22.77
N LYS A 257 -19.23 -4.64 23.87
CA LYS A 257 -20.09 -5.14 24.94
C LYS A 257 -21.53 -5.29 24.44
N GLU A 258 -22.07 -4.24 23.82
CA GLU A 258 -23.43 -4.27 23.24
C GLU A 258 -23.57 -5.34 22.15
N GLN A 259 -22.53 -5.54 21.33
CA GLN A 259 -22.51 -6.62 20.34
C GLN A 259 -22.63 -8.00 20.99
N LYS A 260 -21.86 -8.27 22.05
CA LYS A 260 -21.96 -9.55 22.79
C LYS A 260 -23.33 -9.70 23.45
N ASP A 261 -23.86 -8.65 24.06
CA ASP A 261 -25.16 -8.66 24.73
C ASP A 261 -26.29 -8.96 23.73
N ILE A 262 -26.30 -8.33 22.55
CA ILE A 262 -27.29 -8.59 21.50
C ILE A 262 -27.20 -10.05 21.01
N LEU A 263 -26.00 -10.61 20.85
CA LEU A 263 -25.82 -12.00 20.43
C LEU A 263 -26.26 -13.00 21.51
N SER A 264 -26.06 -12.69 22.80
CA SER A 264 -26.59 -13.51 23.90
C SER A 264 -28.11 -13.52 23.89
N LEU A 265 -28.73 -12.33 23.81
CA LEU A 265 -30.18 -12.19 23.72
C LEU A 265 -30.78 -12.90 22.50
N PHE A 266 -30.06 -12.91 21.36
CA PHE A 266 -30.46 -13.67 20.17
C PHE A 266 -30.34 -15.18 20.39
N SER A 267 -29.28 -15.63 21.06
CA SER A 267 -29.09 -17.04 21.44
C SER A 267 -30.21 -17.54 22.34
N GLU A 268 -30.64 -16.70 23.27
CA GLU A 268 -31.68 -16.96 24.26
C GLU A 268 -33.12 -16.79 23.73
N MET A 269 -33.32 -16.53 22.43
CA MET A 269 -34.65 -16.33 21.82
C MET A 269 -35.45 -15.14 22.40
N GLN A 270 -34.76 -14.09 22.88
CA GLN A 270 -35.45 -12.87 23.33
C GLN A 270 -36.05 -12.06 22.17
N PHE A 271 -35.50 -12.25 20.97
CA PHE A 271 -36.03 -11.71 19.72
C PHE A 271 -35.78 -12.70 18.57
N ASP A 272 -36.58 -12.56 17.51
CA ASP A 272 -36.72 -13.55 16.43
C ASP A 272 -35.80 -13.26 15.24
N VAL A 273 -35.58 -11.97 14.96
CA VAL A 273 -34.89 -11.52 13.74
C VAL A 273 -33.70 -10.64 14.10
N LEU A 274 -32.53 -11.01 13.61
CA LEU A 274 -31.32 -10.19 13.67
C LEU A 274 -31.04 -9.60 12.29
N VAL A 275 -31.06 -8.28 12.14
CA VAL A 275 -30.71 -7.59 10.87
C VAL A 275 -29.30 -7.04 10.99
N SER A 276 -28.40 -7.45 10.10
CA SER A 276 -26.98 -7.22 10.26
C SER A 276 -26.22 -6.83 8.99
N THR A 277 -25.10 -6.12 9.17
CA THR A 277 -24.08 -5.94 8.11
C THR A 277 -23.01 -7.03 8.11
N SER A 278 -22.20 -7.11 7.04
CA SER A 278 -21.09 -8.07 6.90
C SER A 278 -20.00 -7.98 7.99
N VAL A 279 -20.07 -7.02 8.92
CA VAL A 279 -19.14 -6.94 10.06
C VAL A 279 -19.34 -8.11 11.03
N ALA A 280 -20.48 -8.79 11.00
CA ALA A 280 -20.68 -10.04 11.75
C ALA A 280 -19.93 -11.25 11.12
N GLU A 281 -19.28 -11.08 9.96
CA GLU A 281 -18.50 -12.13 9.27
C GLU A 281 -17.09 -12.32 9.87
N GLU A 282 -16.50 -11.27 10.47
CA GLU A 282 -15.15 -11.31 11.01
C GLU A 282 -15.14 -11.35 12.55
N GLY A 283 -14.93 -12.54 13.10
CA GLY A 283 -14.53 -12.73 14.51
C GLY A 283 -15.63 -12.83 15.56
N LEU A 284 -16.92 -12.71 15.19
CA LEU A 284 -18.04 -12.89 16.10
C LEU A 284 -18.78 -14.21 15.80
N ASP A 285 -19.00 -15.02 16.85
CA ASP A 285 -19.72 -16.28 16.72
C ASP A 285 -21.23 -15.99 16.67
N ILE A 286 -21.79 -15.92 15.46
CA ILE A 286 -23.23 -15.77 15.27
C ILE A 286 -23.90 -17.09 15.69
N PRO A 287 -24.91 -17.01 16.59
CA PRO A 287 -25.66 -18.18 17.03
C PRO A 287 -26.30 -18.95 15.86
N MET A 288 -26.60 -20.22 16.09
CA MET A 288 -27.31 -21.06 15.11
C MET A 288 -28.69 -20.46 14.79
N VAL A 289 -29.03 -20.41 13.50
CA VAL A 289 -30.29 -19.87 12.97
C VAL A 289 -30.93 -20.83 11.99
N ASP A 290 -32.26 -20.82 11.90
CA ASP A 290 -33.04 -21.66 10.98
C ASP A 290 -33.02 -21.12 9.55
N TYR A 291 -33.06 -19.79 9.43
CA TYR A 291 -33.14 -19.10 8.15
C TYR A 291 -32.13 -17.96 8.06
N VAL A 292 -31.48 -17.87 6.91
CA VAL A 292 -30.64 -16.72 6.55
C VAL A 292 -31.24 -16.07 5.31
N ILE A 293 -31.40 -14.75 5.33
CA ILE A 293 -31.87 -13.98 4.19
C ILE A 293 -30.81 -12.94 3.82
N PHE A 294 -30.29 -13.01 2.61
CA PHE A 294 -29.45 -11.98 2.03
C PHE A 294 -30.34 -10.97 1.29
N TYR A 295 -30.41 -9.74 1.80
CA TYR A 295 -31.16 -8.65 1.17
C TYR A 295 -30.55 -8.22 -0.18
N GLU A 296 -29.25 -8.43 -0.32
CA GLU A 296 -28.50 -8.32 -1.56
C GLU A 296 -27.41 -9.40 -1.59
N PRO A 297 -26.94 -9.85 -2.75
CA PRO A 297 -25.91 -10.88 -2.82
C PRO A 297 -24.59 -10.37 -2.24
N VAL A 298 -24.20 -10.87 -1.06
CA VAL A 298 -22.91 -10.56 -0.40
C VAL A 298 -22.00 -11.80 -0.50
N PRO A 299 -21.09 -11.88 -1.49
CA PRO A 299 -20.36 -13.13 -1.76
C PRO A 299 -19.49 -13.62 -0.60
N SER A 300 -18.92 -12.72 0.18
CA SER A 300 -18.11 -13.08 1.36
C SER A 300 -18.99 -13.77 2.41
N ALA A 301 -20.09 -13.12 2.81
CA ALA A 301 -20.99 -13.62 3.83
C ALA A 301 -21.70 -14.92 3.39
N ILE A 302 -22.05 -15.06 2.11
CA ILE A 302 -22.57 -16.33 1.56
C ILE A 302 -21.54 -17.45 1.75
N ARG A 303 -20.27 -17.20 1.41
CA ARG A 303 -19.18 -18.19 1.60
C ARG A 303 -18.92 -18.49 3.07
N HIS A 304 -18.99 -17.51 3.95
CA HIS A 304 -18.83 -17.73 5.39
C HIS A 304 -19.92 -18.66 5.94
N ILE A 305 -21.18 -18.46 5.55
CA ILE A 305 -22.29 -19.34 5.95
C ILE A 305 -22.12 -20.75 5.36
N GLN A 306 -21.63 -20.84 4.11
CA GLN A 306 -21.25 -22.11 3.52
C GLN A 306 -20.16 -22.85 4.30
N ARG A 307 -19.15 -22.14 4.79
CA ARG A 307 -18.07 -22.71 5.61
C ARG A 307 -18.55 -23.19 6.97
N ARG A 308 -19.46 -22.46 7.64
CA ARG A 308 -20.04 -22.90 8.93
C ARG A 308 -20.95 -24.12 8.79
N GLY A 309 -21.65 -24.26 7.65
CA GLY A 309 -22.40 -25.47 7.32
C GLY A 309 -21.55 -26.75 7.23
N ARG A 310 -20.21 -26.63 7.23
CA ARG A 310 -19.26 -27.75 7.21
C ARG A 310 -18.89 -28.28 8.59
N THR A 311 -19.24 -27.59 9.68
CA THR A 311 -18.96 -28.04 11.06
C THR A 311 -20.21 -28.63 11.72
N GLY A 312 -20.62 -29.83 11.27
CA GLY A 312 -21.15 -30.93 12.10
C GLY A 312 -22.26 -30.74 13.15
N ARG A 313 -23.11 -29.70 13.18
CA ARG A 313 -24.20 -29.61 14.18
C ARG A 313 -25.56 -29.25 13.52
N HIS A 314 -26.49 -30.22 13.61
CA HIS A 314 -27.90 -30.34 13.21
C HIS A 314 -28.58 -29.34 12.24
N ASP A 315 -29.32 -29.92 11.27
CA ASP A 315 -30.15 -29.39 10.18
C ASP A 315 -29.68 -28.13 9.43
N SER A 316 -29.51 -28.27 8.11
CA SER A 316 -29.09 -27.20 7.21
C SER A 316 -30.14 -26.09 7.19
N GLY A 317 -29.85 -24.96 7.85
CA GLY A 317 -30.66 -23.75 7.73
C GLY A 317 -30.87 -23.37 6.26
N LYS A 318 -32.06 -22.88 5.90
CA LYS A 318 -32.35 -22.48 4.51
C LYS A 318 -31.83 -21.06 4.27
N VAL A 319 -31.17 -20.86 3.14
CA VAL A 319 -30.59 -19.58 2.79
C VAL A 319 -31.34 -18.99 1.60
N PHE A 320 -31.89 -17.79 1.78
CA PHE A 320 -32.56 -17.04 0.73
C PHE A 320 -31.68 -15.89 0.26
N ILE A 321 -31.62 -15.66 -1.05
CA ILE A 321 -30.88 -14.53 -1.62
C ILE A 321 -31.84 -13.72 -2.49
N LEU A 322 -32.11 -12.48 -2.10
CA LEU A 322 -32.89 -11.54 -2.89
C LEU A 322 -32.03 -10.98 -4.01
N VAL A 323 -32.58 -10.96 -5.23
CA VAL A 323 -31.89 -10.47 -6.44
C VAL A 323 -32.86 -9.61 -7.23
N THR A 324 -32.53 -8.33 -7.38
CA THR A 324 -33.23 -7.46 -8.32
C THR A 324 -32.76 -7.75 -9.75
N ARG A 325 -33.67 -8.11 -10.66
CA ARG A 325 -33.34 -8.42 -12.06
C ARG A 325 -32.79 -7.19 -12.79
N ASN A 326 -31.90 -7.41 -13.76
CA ASN A 326 -31.28 -6.34 -14.56
C ASN A 326 -30.52 -5.29 -13.71
N THR A 327 -30.01 -5.67 -12.55
CA THR A 327 -29.22 -4.78 -11.66
C THR A 327 -27.85 -5.37 -11.34
N ARG A 328 -27.08 -4.67 -10.50
CA ARG A 328 -25.82 -5.17 -9.94
C ARG A 328 -25.95 -6.50 -9.20
N ASP A 329 -27.10 -6.83 -8.62
CA ASP A 329 -27.29 -8.09 -7.89
C ASP A 329 -26.99 -9.32 -8.76
N GLU A 330 -27.47 -9.33 -10.01
CA GLU A 330 -27.23 -10.44 -10.94
C GLU A 330 -25.74 -10.56 -11.30
N ARG A 331 -25.04 -9.43 -11.44
CA ARG A 331 -23.60 -9.40 -11.72
C ARG A 331 -22.77 -10.01 -10.59
N TYR A 332 -23.19 -9.85 -9.33
CA TYR A 332 -22.49 -10.45 -8.19
C TYR A 332 -22.55 -11.98 -8.19
N ARG A 333 -23.65 -12.58 -8.64
CA ARG A 333 -23.77 -14.04 -8.81
C ARG A 333 -22.71 -14.58 -9.77
N TRP A 334 -22.58 -13.96 -10.94
CA TRP A 334 -21.60 -14.37 -11.96
C TRP A 334 -20.15 -14.12 -11.50
N SER A 335 -19.89 -12.96 -10.87
CA SER A 335 -18.55 -12.61 -10.39
C SER A 335 -18.01 -13.58 -9.34
N ALA A 336 -18.85 -14.02 -8.39
CA ALA A 336 -18.46 -14.98 -7.35
C ALA A 336 -18.06 -16.34 -7.96
N HIS A 337 -18.89 -16.86 -8.88
CA HIS A 337 -18.65 -18.12 -9.56
C HIS A 337 -17.42 -18.08 -10.48
N HIS A 338 -17.19 -16.97 -11.20
CA HIS A 338 -16.01 -16.81 -12.05
C HIS A 338 -14.71 -16.63 -11.26
N LYS A 339 -14.72 -15.93 -10.12
CA LYS A 339 -13.55 -15.79 -9.24
C LYS A 339 -13.11 -17.12 -8.65
N GLU A 340 -14.07 -17.94 -8.25
CA GLU A 340 -13.83 -19.28 -7.73
C GLU A 340 -13.24 -20.20 -8.81
N LYS A 341 -13.86 -20.28 -9.99
CA LYS A 341 -13.29 -21.03 -11.13
C LYS A 341 -11.92 -20.53 -11.58
N ARG A 342 -11.61 -19.25 -11.38
CA ARG A 342 -10.28 -18.69 -11.66
C ARG A 342 -9.26 -19.14 -10.62
N MET A 343 -9.62 -19.10 -9.34
CA MET A 343 -8.77 -19.59 -8.25
C MET A 343 -8.35 -21.04 -8.47
N TYR A 344 -9.30 -21.95 -8.74
CA TYR A 344 -8.97 -23.37 -8.97
C TYR A 344 -8.01 -23.55 -10.15
N ARG A 345 -8.29 -22.92 -11.29
CA ARG A 345 -7.40 -22.96 -12.46
C ARG A 345 -5.98 -22.46 -12.17
N VAL A 346 -5.85 -21.41 -11.36
CA VAL A 346 -4.56 -20.85 -10.96
C VAL A 346 -3.80 -21.81 -10.05
N LEU A 347 -4.49 -22.47 -9.12
CA LEU A 347 -3.89 -23.41 -8.19
C LEU A 347 -3.49 -24.73 -8.87
N ASP A 348 -4.30 -25.25 -9.79
CA ASP A 348 -3.96 -26.42 -10.60
C ASP A 348 -2.69 -26.17 -11.44
N GLY A 349 -2.58 -24.98 -12.04
CA GLY A 349 -1.39 -24.58 -12.78
C GLY A 349 -0.13 -24.44 -11.90
N LEU A 350 -0.29 -24.03 -10.64
CA LEU A 350 0.80 -23.97 -9.67
C LEU A 350 1.27 -25.36 -9.24
N LYS A 351 0.35 -26.28 -8.95
CA LYS A 351 0.66 -27.67 -8.60
C LYS A 351 1.47 -28.36 -9.71
N ALA A 352 1.12 -28.11 -10.97
CA ALA A 352 1.86 -28.61 -12.13
C ALA A 352 3.24 -27.96 -12.34
N SER A 353 3.47 -26.77 -11.79
CA SER A 353 4.76 -26.06 -11.90
C SER A 353 5.73 -26.46 -10.78
N LEU A 354 5.22 -26.61 -9.55
CA LEU A 354 6.01 -27.03 -8.38
C LEU A 354 6.58 -28.44 -8.54
N SER A 355 5.82 -29.34 -9.19
CA SER A 355 6.26 -30.71 -9.49
C SER A 355 7.42 -30.81 -10.51
N LYS A 356 7.70 -29.75 -11.30
CA LYS A 356 8.75 -29.77 -12.34
C LYS A 356 10.12 -29.28 -11.88
N LEU A 357 10.23 -28.61 -10.73
CA LEU A 357 11.47 -28.00 -10.23
C LEU A 357 12.49 -29.00 -9.63
N ASN A 358 12.23 -30.32 -9.68
CA ASN A 358 13.00 -31.35 -8.98
C ASN A 358 14.10 -32.07 -9.80
N LEU A 359 14.50 -31.60 -11.01
CA LEU A 359 15.43 -32.37 -11.88
C LEU A 359 16.43 -31.51 -12.69
N GLY A 360 17.72 -31.46 -12.30
CA GLY A 360 18.88 -31.34 -13.24
C GLY A 360 19.99 -30.28 -12.95
N GLU A 361 21.27 -30.69 -13.02
CA GLU A 361 22.53 -29.96 -12.72
C GLU A 361 23.49 -29.79 -13.96
N ASN A 362 24.42 -28.81 -13.87
CA ASN A 362 25.81 -28.68 -14.40
C ASN A 362 26.14 -28.08 -15.80
N SER A 363 26.89 -26.94 -15.86
CA SER A 363 28.31 -26.81 -16.33
C SER A 363 28.83 -25.34 -16.56
N THR A 364 30.17 -25.16 -16.42
CA THR A 364 31.03 -23.95 -16.19
C THR A 364 31.61 -23.20 -17.43
N PRO A 365 32.35 -22.04 -17.28
CA PRO A 365 32.39 -20.89 -18.21
C PRO A 365 33.75 -20.39 -18.76
N ASN A 366 33.74 -19.40 -19.69
CA ASN A 366 34.68 -18.25 -19.90
C ASN A 366 34.33 -17.50 -21.23
N ARG A 367 34.57 -16.21 -21.55
CA ARG A 367 35.25 -15.03 -20.97
C ARG A 367 34.78 -13.73 -21.73
N HIS A 368 34.78 -12.59 -21.01
CA HIS A 368 34.74 -11.13 -21.31
C HIS A 368 34.37 -10.53 -22.70
N GLU A 369 33.38 -9.61 -22.76
CA GLU A 369 33.51 -8.13 -22.86
C GLU A 369 32.12 -7.43 -22.97
N HIS A 370 32.06 -6.14 -22.57
CA HIS A 370 30.94 -5.15 -22.46
C HIS A 370 29.50 -5.50 -22.96
N LYS A 371 28.46 -5.36 -22.10
CA LYS A 371 27.04 -5.67 -22.39
C LYS A 371 26.13 -4.45 -22.63
N THR A 372 25.13 -4.62 -23.50
CA THR A 372 24.07 -3.67 -23.89
C THR A 372 22.71 -4.00 -23.26
N LEU A 373 21.70 -3.12 -23.39
CA LEU A 373 20.38 -3.25 -22.73
C LEU A 373 19.59 -4.53 -23.13
N GLN A 374 19.89 -5.13 -24.28
CA GLN A 374 19.27 -6.38 -24.74
C GLN A 374 19.80 -7.62 -23.99
N ASP A 375 20.96 -7.49 -23.33
CA ASP A 375 21.57 -8.55 -22.53
C ASP A 375 20.91 -8.69 -21.14
N TYR A 376 20.01 -7.78 -20.76
CA TYR A 376 19.18 -7.87 -19.54
C TYR A 376 17.90 -8.71 -19.75
N SER A 377 17.46 -8.89 -21.00
CA SER A 377 16.13 -9.43 -21.32
C SER A 377 16.13 -10.89 -21.81
N SER A 378 17.30 -11.54 -21.91
CA SER A 378 17.44 -12.91 -22.46
C SER A 378 18.07 -13.94 -21.51
N GLY A 379 18.26 -13.59 -20.24
CA GLY A 379 18.69 -14.56 -19.22
C GLY A 379 17.55 -15.48 -18.80
N LYS A 380 17.60 -16.76 -19.19
CA LYS A 380 16.83 -17.81 -18.49
C LYS A 380 17.34 -17.96 -17.05
N PRO A 381 16.46 -18.29 -16.10
CA PRO A 381 16.72 -18.18 -14.67
C PRO A 381 17.34 -19.48 -14.13
N GLU A 382 18.66 -19.63 -14.17
CA GLU A 382 19.35 -20.70 -13.43
C GLU A 382 20.84 -20.36 -13.35
N ASP A 383 21.23 -19.67 -12.27
CA ASP A 383 22.58 -19.61 -11.66
C ASP A 383 22.57 -18.56 -10.53
N ILE A 384 21.79 -18.81 -9.46
CA ILE A 384 21.79 -17.98 -8.23
C ILE A 384 22.45 -18.71 -7.05
N ASN A 385 22.58 -20.04 -7.11
CA ASN A 385 23.16 -20.80 -6.02
C ASN A 385 24.62 -21.13 -6.33
N ASN A 386 25.53 -20.30 -5.83
CA ASN A 386 26.81 -20.69 -5.20
C ASN A 386 27.91 -19.63 -5.42
N THR A 387 27.75 -18.47 -4.81
CA THR A 387 28.90 -17.79 -4.20
C THR A 387 28.67 -17.87 -2.71
N GLY A 388 29.27 -18.83 -2.00
CA GLY A 388 29.25 -18.90 -0.53
C GLY A 388 29.96 -17.72 0.16
N ARG A 389 29.77 -16.50 -0.34
CA ARG A 389 30.27 -15.24 0.20
C ARG A 389 29.07 -14.43 0.65
N GLU A 390 28.94 -14.33 1.97
CA GLU A 390 28.05 -13.40 2.65
C GLU A 390 28.29 -11.97 2.15
N ILE A 391 27.22 -11.30 1.74
CA ILE A 391 27.19 -9.88 1.41
C ILE A 391 26.97 -9.10 2.69
N LYS A 392 28.00 -8.40 3.15
CA LYS A 392 27.97 -7.67 4.42
C LYS A 392 27.50 -6.24 4.18
N ILE A 393 26.53 -5.78 4.96
CA ILE A 393 26.05 -4.41 4.91
C ILE A 393 26.08 -3.84 6.32
N ILE A 394 26.78 -2.73 6.51
CA ILE A 394 26.75 -2.02 7.79
C ILE A 394 25.63 -0.99 7.71
N VAL A 395 24.76 -0.98 8.72
CA VAL A 395 23.60 -0.08 8.77
C VAL A 395 23.67 0.76 10.03
N ASP A 396 23.34 2.05 9.91
CA ASP A 396 23.26 2.94 11.05
C ASP A 396 22.18 2.49 12.05
N ASN A 397 22.49 2.58 13.34
CA ASN A 397 21.57 2.23 14.42
C ASN A 397 20.23 3.00 14.37
N ARG A 398 20.21 4.21 13.80
CA ARG A 398 19.00 5.03 13.61
C ARG A 398 18.03 4.39 12.63
N GLU A 399 18.51 3.61 11.67
CA GLU A 399 17.70 2.95 10.66
C GLU A 399 17.14 1.59 11.09
N LYS A 400 17.47 1.10 12.30
CA LYS A 400 17.08 -0.23 12.82
C LYS A 400 15.59 -0.57 12.68
N GLY A 401 14.71 0.44 12.70
CA GLY A 401 13.25 0.28 12.55
C GLY A 401 12.73 0.34 11.10
N SER A 402 13.59 0.58 10.12
CA SER A 402 13.21 0.80 8.73
C SER A 402 12.69 -0.47 8.06
N GLN A 403 11.66 -0.33 7.23
CA GLN A 403 11.12 -1.45 6.45
C GLN A 403 12.16 -1.96 5.43
N VAL A 404 13.10 -1.12 4.98
CA VAL A 404 14.20 -1.50 4.07
C VAL A 404 15.10 -2.57 4.70
N ILE A 405 15.38 -2.46 6.01
CA ILE A 405 16.17 -3.47 6.73
C ILE A 405 15.47 -4.82 6.72
N LYS A 406 14.14 -4.86 6.88
CA LYS A 406 13.37 -6.12 6.85
C LYS A 406 13.43 -6.78 5.48
N GLU A 407 13.36 -5.99 4.42
CA GLU A 407 13.50 -6.48 3.03
C GLU A 407 14.95 -6.91 2.71
N LEU A 408 15.97 -6.33 3.35
CA LEU A 408 17.36 -6.78 3.23
C LEU A 408 17.60 -8.09 4.00
N LEU A 409 17.01 -8.24 5.19
CA LEU A 409 17.09 -9.47 6.00
C LEU A 409 16.38 -10.67 5.35
N SER A 410 15.42 -10.43 4.46
CA SER A 410 14.76 -11.51 3.71
C SER A 410 15.59 -12.03 2.54
N MET A 411 16.75 -11.41 2.27
CA MET A 411 17.67 -11.85 1.21
C MET A 411 18.64 -12.91 1.75
N PRO A 412 18.84 -14.02 1.02
CA PRO A 412 19.46 -15.24 1.56
C PRO A 412 20.96 -15.14 1.87
N ASP A 413 21.67 -14.20 1.24
CA ASP A 413 23.11 -14.01 1.33
C ASP A 413 23.51 -12.71 2.03
N VAL A 414 22.56 -11.95 2.60
CA VAL A 414 22.82 -10.67 3.25
C VAL A 414 23.06 -10.83 4.75
N VAL A 415 24.17 -10.27 5.22
CA VAL A 415 24.52 -10.17 6.64
C VAL A 415 24.54 -8.70 7.04
N LEU A 416 23.64 -8.31 7.95
CA LEU A 416 23.53 -6.94 8.44
C LEU A 416 24.30 -6.74 9.74
N ASN A 417 25.13 -5.70 9.78
CA ASN A 417 25.87 -5.27 10.96
C ASN A 417 25.38 -3.89 11.38
N LEU A 418 24.73 -3.80 12.54
CA LEU A 418 24.31 -2.51 13.08
C LEU A 418 25.49 -1.81 13.78
N ALA A 419 25.74 -0.56 13.42
CA ALA A 419 26.75 0.29 14.04
C ALA A 419 26.26 1.74 14.12
N THR A 420 26.84 2.55 15.00
CA THR A 420 26.60 4.00 14.95
C THR A 420 27.59 4.59 13.95
N LEU A 421 27.09 5.21 12.89
CA LEU A 421 27.86 5.79 11.80
C LEU A 421 27.96 7.31 11.98
N GLU A 422 29.12 7.86 11.64
CA GLU A 422 29.32 9.31 11.61
C GLU A 422 28.76 9.94 10.32
N VAL A 423 28.79 9.18 9.21
CA VAL A 423 28.44 9.64 7.86
C VAL A 423 27.73 8.51 7.10
N GLY A 424 26.53 8.81 6.59
CA GLY A 424 25.70 7.89 5.82
C GLY A 424 24.92 6.86 6.65
N ASP A 425 23.99 6.18 6.00
CA ASP A 425 23.04 5.25 6.64
C ASP A 425 23.33 3.79 6.32
N PHE A 426 23.88 3.51 5.13
CA PHE A 426 24.30 2.16 4.73
C PHE A 426 25.70 2.18 4.13
N ILE A 427 26.61 1.35 4.64
CA ILE A 427 27.95 1.15 4.07
C ILE A 427 27.97 -0.21 3.35
N LEU A 428 28.28 -0.17 2.05
CA LEU A 428 28.27 -1.34 1.17
C LEU A 428 29.67 -1.81 0.79
N SER A 429 30.67 -0.93 0.88
CA SER A 429 32.09 -1.23 0.73
C SER A 429 32.94 -0.10 1.34
N ASP A 430 34.25 -0.22 1.29
CA ASP A 430 35.21 0.85 1.61
C ASP A 430 35.13 2.06 0.64
N GLU A 431 34.37 1.94 -0.45
CA GLU A 431 34.19 2.99 -1.45
C GLU A 431 32.75 3.50 -1.55
N VAL A 432 31.75 2.67 -1.22
CA VAL A 432 30.34 2.97 -1.41
C VAL A 432 29.60 3.10 -0.08
N CYS A 433 29.01 4.27 0.11
CA CYS A 433 28.11 4.59 1.21
C CYS A 433 26.84 5.24 0.67
N ILE A 434 25.69 4.87 1.25
CA ILE A 434 24.38 5.39 0.91
C ILE A 434 23.88 6.25 2.05
N GLU A 435 23.52 7.49 1.75
CA GLU A 435 22.64 8.31 2.58
C GLU A 435 21.20 8.07 2.13
N PHE A 436 20.36 7.61 3.05
CA PHE A 436 18.98 7.22 2.81
C PHE A 436 18.02 8.27 3.37
N LYS A 437 17.07 8.73 2.54
CA LYS A 437 16.03 9.68 2.95
C LYS A 437 14.68 9.30 2.40
N THR A 438 13.62 9.59 3.16
CA THR A 438 12.29 9.65 2.57
C THR A 438 12.16 10.90 1.69
N LYS A 439 11.21 10.91 0.74
CA LYS A 439 10.97 12.11 -0.09
C LYS A 439 10.62 13.35 0.72
N SER A 440 9.88 13.22 1.83
CA SER A 440 9.57 14.34 2.73
C SER A 440 10.83 14.84 3.44
N ASP A 441 11.65 13.94 4.00
CA ASP A 441 12.86 14.32 4.73
C ASP A 441 13.92 14.90 3.78
N PHE A 442 13.98 14.41 2.55
CA PHE A 442 14.83 14.96 1.51
C PHE A 442 14.44 16.42 1.23
N VAL A 443 13.16 16.71 1.01
CA VAL A 443 12.69 18.09 0.78
C VAL A 443 12.93 18.97 2.01
N ASP A 444 12.68 18.49 3.22
CA ASP A 444 12.96 19.25 4.44
C ASP A 444 14.47 19.53 4.61
N SER A 445 15.34 18.58 4.23
CA SER A 445 16.79 18.77 4.27
C SER A 445 17.32 19.78 3.23
N LEU A 446 16.58 19.98 2.12
CA LEU A 446 16.86 21.03 1.14
C LEU A 446 16.56 22.41 1.70
N ILE A 447 15.43 22.55 2.40
CA ILE A 447 15.01 23.83 3.02
C ILE A 447 16.02 24.26 4.07
N ASP A 448 16.38 23.32 4.94
CA ASP A 448 17.30 23.58 6.06
C ASP A 448 18.77 23.62 5.63
N LYS A 449 19.05 23.41 4.33
CA LYS A 449 20.40 23.30 3.72
C LYS A 449 21.29 22.21 4.32
N ARG A 450 20.72 21.32 5.15
CA ARG A 450 21.44 20.22 5.82
C ARG A 450 22.00 19.20 4.84
N ILE A 451 21.35 19.03 3.67
CA ILE A 451 21.79 18.07 2.66
C ILE A 451 23.21 18.34 2.14
N PHE A 452 23.66 19.60 2.13
CA PHE A 452 24.96 19.96 1.58
C PHE A 452 26.10 19.60 2.52
N GLU A 453 25.90 19.78 3.82
CA GLU A 453 26.88 19.35 4.81
C GLU A 453 26.98 17.81 4.83
N GLN A 454 25.84 17.12 4.67
CA GLN A 454 25.82 15.66 4.46
C GLN A 454 26.55 15.26 3.18
N ALA A 455 26.30 15.94 2.06
CA ALA A 455 26.98 15.68 0.79
C ALA A 455 28.51 15.89 0.88
N LYS A 456 28.97 16.94 1.57
CA LYS A 456 30.40 17.17 1.84
C LYS A 456 31.00 16.05 2.68
N ALA A 457 30.32 15.67 3.77
CA ALA A 457 30.77 14.59 4.65
C ALA A 457 30.85 13.25 3.89
N LEU A 458 29.85 12.92 3.08
CA LEU A 458 29.80 11.72 2.25
C LEU A 458 30.96 11.68 1.24
N ARG A 459 31.24 12.80 0.55
CA ARG A 459 32.36 12.89 -0.41
C ARG A 459 33.73 12.85 0.25
N ALA A 460 33.85 13.34 1.47
CA ALA A 460 35.09 13.26 2.24
C ALA A 460 35.34 11.82 2.75
N GLY A 461 34.29 11.11 3.16
CA GLY A 461 34.40 9.76 3.70
C GLY A 461 34.50 8.64 2.64
N TYR A 462 33.89 8.83 1.47
CA TYR A 462 33.72 7.78 0.46
C TYR A 462 33.98 8.28 -0.95
N SER A 463 34.62 7.45 -1.78
CA SER A 463 34.90 7.79 -3.19
C SER A 463 33.70 7.63 -4.11
N SER A 464 32.70 6.86 -3.70
CA SER A 464 31.50 6.57 -4.47
C SER A 464 30.25 6.64 -3.59
N PRO A 465 29.95 7.80 -2.98
CA PRO A 465 28.75 7.97 -2.20
C PRO A 465 27.52 8.05 -3.10
N VAL A 466 26.38 7.64 -2.58
CA VAL A 466 25.08 7.66 -3.27
C VAL A 466 24.04 8.25 -2.33
N ILE A 467 23.14 9.08 -2.85
CA ILE A 467 21.95 9.51 -2.11
C ILE A 467 20.76 8.71 -2.63
N MET A 468 20.08 7.99 -1.73
CA MET A 468 18.88 7.23 -2.04
C MET A 468 17.65 7.92 -1.45
N VAL A 469 16.65 8.19 -2.29
CA VAL A 469 15.42 8.89 -1.90
C VAL A 469 14.20 8.01 -2.13
N GLN A 470 13.55 7.57 -1.06
CA GLN A 470 12.39 6.67 -1.10
C GLN A 470 11.05 7.41 -0.99
N GLY A 471 10.10 7.11 -1.88
CA GLY A 471 8.69 7.45 -1.72
C GLY A 471 7.91 7.50 -3.03
N THR A 472 6.60 7.36 -2.97
CA THR A 472 5.68 7.47 -4.12
C THR A 472 5.23 8.90 -4.39
N GLU A 473 5.40 9.80 -3.42
CA GLU A 473 5.00 11.21 -3.50
C GLU A 473 5.85 11.98 -4.52
N ASP A 474 5.34 13.10 -5.03
CA ASP A 474 6.15 13.97 -5.89
C ASP A 474 6.96 14.93 -5.02
N ILE A 475 8.29 14.93 -5.17
CA ILE A 475 9.20 15.83 -4.44
C ILE A 475 8.89 17.32 -4.69
N PHE A 476 8.23 17.63 -5.82
CA PHE A 476 7.79 18.99 -6.16
C PHE A 476 6.43 19.37 -5.57
N SER A 477 5.72 18.42 -4.96
CA SER A 477 4.41 18.62 -4.32
C SER A 477 4.50 18.79 -2.80
N VAL A 478 5.68 18.56 -2.21
CA VAL A 478 5.94 18.71 -0.78
C VAL A 478 6.22 20.18 -0.47
N ARG A 479 5.23 20.86 0.14
CA ARG A 479 5.28 22.28 0.56
C ARG A 479 5.43 23.28 -0.60
N ASN A 480 5.09 24.55 -0.33
CA ASN A 480 5.00 25.63 -1.33
C ASN A 480 6.38 26.18 -1.76
N ILE A 481 7.28 25.31 -2.22
CA ILE A 481 8.64 25.66 -2.62
C ILE A 481 8.71 25.80 -4.14
N ASN A 482 9.49 26.77 -4.61
CA ASN A 482 9.72 26.95 -6.03
C ASN A 482 10.42 25.71 -6.62
N GLN A 483 9.82 25.11 -7.65
CA GLN A 483 10.36 23.91 -8.32
C GLN A 483 11.78 24.13 -8.89
N ASN A 484 12.11 25.34 -9.33
CA ASN A 484 13.44 25.66 -9.84
C ASN A 484 14.50 25.64 -8.74
N ALA A 485 14.14 25.93 -7.49
CA ALA A 485 15.05 25.80 -6.36
C ALA A 485 15.39 24.33 -6.10
N ILE A 486 14.38 23.45 -6.05
CA ILE A 486 14.58 22.00 -5.87
C ILE A 486 15.42 21.41 -7.03
N ARG A 487 15.11 21.81 -8.27
CA ARG A 487 15.90 21.41 -9.45
C ARG A 487 17.35 21.90 -9.35
N GLY A 488 17.57 23.15 -8.97
CA GLY A 488 18.91 23.71 -8.76
C GLY A 488 19.70 22.94 -7.70
N PHE A 489 19.06 22.55 -6.61
CA PHE A 489 19.69 21.74 -5.56
C PHE A 489 20.07 20.34 -6.04
N ILE A 490 19.15 19.63 -6.70
CA ILE A 490 19.43 18.29 -7.26
C ILE A 490 20.55 18.37 -8.30
N SER A 491 20.51 19.38 -9.18
CA SER A 491 21.58 19.62 -10.15
C SER A 491 22.92 19.80 -9.44
N SER A 492 23.01 20.64 -8.41
CA SER A 492 24.25 20.87 -7.66
C SER A 492 24.78 19.59 -6.98
N LEU A 493 23.91 18.76 -6.39
CA LEU A 493 24.32 17.46 -5.82
C LEU A 493 24.93 16.53 -6.89
N CYS A 494 24.33 16.48 -8.07
CA CYS A 494 24.79 15.63 -9.17
C CYS A 494 26.04 16.19 -9.89
N THR A 495 26.14 17.51 -10.08
CA THR A 495 27.20 18.13 -10.89
C THR A 495 28.38 18.61 -10.06
N ASP A 496 28.11 19.31 -8.96
CA ASP A 496 29.13 20.00 -8.17
C ASP A 496 29.72 19.04 -7.13
N PHE A 497 28.84 18.34 -6.40
CA PHE A 497 29.25 17.33 -5.43
C PHE A 497 29.54 15.96 -6.08
N LYS A 498 29.10 15.75 -7.33
CA LYS A 498 29.28 14.51 -8.08
C LYS A 498 28.78 13.29 -7.29
N ILE A 499 27.61 13.41 -6.69
CA ILE A 499 26.94 12.35 -5.94
C ILE A 499 25.75 11.84 -6.77
N PRO A 500 25.79 10.59 -7.24
CA PRO A 500 24.66 9.96 -7.88
C PRO A 500 23.45 9.88 -6.95
N MET A 501 22.26 10.09 -7.53
CA MET A 501 20.98 9.97 -6.83
C MET A 501 20.17 8.80 -7.39
N ILE A 502 19.59 7.98 -6.49
CA ILE A 502 18.67 6.89 -6.84
C ILE A 502 17.32 7.16 -6.17
N PHE A 503 16.26 7.24 -6.98
CA PHE A 503 14.89 7.38 -6.49
C PHE A 503 14.18 6.03 -6.53
N THR A 504 13.53 5.65 -5.42
CA THR A 504 12.81 4.39 -5.30
C THR A 504 11.41 4.63 -4.76
N ALA A 505 10.42 3.87 -5.20
CA ALA A 505 9.03 4.01 -4.79
C ALA A 505 8.71 3.26 -3.49
N THR A 506 9.32 2.07 -3.30
CA THR A 506 8.98 1.17 -2.19
C THR A 506 10.22 0.67 -1.43
N PRO A 507 10.09 0.25 -0.15
CA PRO A 507 11.19 -0.33 0.61
C PRO A 507 11.85 -1.54 -0.05
N LYS A 508 11.05 -2.37 -0.73
CA LYS A 508 11.54 -3.55 -1.47
C LYS A 508 12.44 -3.13 -2.64
N GLU A 509 12.09 -2.06 -3.34
CA GLU A 509 12.90 -1.51 -4.41
C GLU A 509 14.21 -0.92 -3.86
N SER A 510 14.16 -0.14 -2.77
CA SER A 510 15.35 0.38 -2.08
C SER A 510 16.30 -0.75 -1.66
N ALA A 511 15.77 -1.78 -0.99
CA ALA A 511 16.55 -2.94 -0.56
C ALA A 511 17.18 -3.67 -1.76
N SER A 512 16.44 -3.82 -2.86
CA SER A 512 16.95 -4.46 -4.09
C SER A 512 18.13 -3.70 -4.67
N TYR A 513 18.07 -2.36 -4.75
CA TYR A 513 19.19 -1.55 -5.21
C TYR A 513 20.40 -1.64 -4.26
N ILE A 514 20.17 -1.51 -2.94
CA ILE A 514 21.23 -1.62 -1.93
C ILE A 514 21.95 -2.97 -2.04
N TYR A 515 21.20 -4.06 -2.12
CA TYR A 515 21.74 -5.41 -2.30
C TYR A 515 22.55 -5.56 -3.58
N LEU A 516 22.01 -5.14 -4.72
CA LEU A 516 22.70 -5.28 -6.01
C LEU A 516 24.01 -4.47 -6.05
N ILE A 517 24.03 -3.29 -5.43
CA ILE A 517 25.25 -2.48 -5.32
C ILE A 517 26.27 -3.19 -4.43
N ALA A 518 25.87 -3.65 -3.24
CA ALA A 518 26.76 -4.36 -2.31
C ALA A 518 27.33 -5.65 -2.92
N ARG A 519 26.48 -6.43 -3.60
CA ARG A 519 26.90 -7.67 -4.28
C ARG A 519 27.92 -7.38 -5.37
N ARG A 520 27.72 -6.35 -6.18
CA ARG A 520 28.70 -5.94 -7.21
C ARG A 520 30.03 -5.52 -6.60
N GLU A 521 30.01 -4.75 -5.53
CA GLU A 521 31.24 -4.30 -4.85
C GLU A 521 32.01 -5.47 -4.21
N GLN A 522 31.30 -6.39 -3.54
CA GLN A 522 31.94 -7.43 -2.73
C GLN A 522 32.18 -8.74 -3.50
N ALA A 523 31.22 -9.19 -4.30
CA ALA A 523 31.33 -10.45 -5.03
C ALA A 523 32.09 -10.27 -6.35
N GLU A 524 31.79 -9.23 -7.12
CA GLU A 524 32.38 -9.01 -8.45
C GLU A 524 33.70 -8.23 -8.37
N ARG A 525 33.75 -7.16 -7.57
CA ARG A 525 34.96 -6.31 -7.41
C ARG A 525 35.84 -6.68 -6.22
N LYS A 526 35.43 -7.66 -5.40
CA LYS A 526 36.18 -8.18 -4.24
C LYS A 526 36.60 -7.09 -3.23
N ARG A 527 35.77 -6.05 -3.05
CA ARG A 527 36.00 -4.98 -2.06
C ARG A 527 35.66 -5.44 -0.64
N SER A 528 36.35 -4.85 0.34
CA SER A 528 36.08 -5.10 1.76
C SER A 528 35.05 -4.12 2.31
N VAL A 529 34.29 -4.55 3.31
CA VAL A 529 33.39 -3.67 4.08
C VAL A 529 34.08 -3.29 5.38
N SER A 530 34.35 -2.00 5.58
CA SER A 530 35.06 -1.48 6.76
C SER A 530 34.36 -0.24 7.30
N LEU A 531 34.29 -0.13 8.63
CA LEU A 531 33.85 1.08 9.33
C LEU A 531 34.85 2.23 9.21
N HIS A 532 36.10 1.93 8.87
CA HIS A 532 37.16 2.93 8.82
C HIS A 532 37.12 3.67 7.49
N GLN A 533 36.86 4.97 7.57
CA GLN A 533 36.96 5.94 6.48
C GLN A 533 38.26 5.72 5.70
N LYS A 534 38.17 5.91 4.38
CA LYS A 534 39.25 5.63 3.43
C LYS A 534 40.52 6.37 3.86
N LYS A 535 41.56 5.65 4.30
CA LYS A 535 42.88 6.28 4.47
C LYS A 535 43.32 6.77 3.08
N PRO A 536 43.72 8.05 2.95
CA PRO A 536 44.18 8.61 1.68
C PRO A 536 45.27 7.73 1.06
N LYS A 537 45.18 7.50 -0.26
CA LYS A 537 45.99 6.47 -0.95
C LYS A 537 47.36 7.01 -1.36
N ASN A 538 47.49 8.32 -1.53
CA ASN A 538 48.72 8.98 -1.97
C ASN A 538 49.34 9.83 -0.86
N LEU A 539 50.67 9.94 -0.83
CA LEU A 539 51.42 10.62 0.24
C LEU A 539 50.94 12.07 0.49
N TRP A 540 50.65 12.82 -0.57
CA TRP A 540 50.18 14.21 -0.46
C TRP A 540 48.77 14.30 0.13
N GLU A 541 47.86 13.38 -0.20
CA GLU A 541 46.52 13.31 0.41
C GLU A 541 46.61 12.91 1.89
N ILE A 542 47.56 12.04 2.24
CA ILE A 542 47.85 11.68 3.64
C ILE A 542 48.38 12.90 4.39
N GLN A 543 49.23 13.71 3.77
CA GLN A 543 49.74 14.93 4.37
C GLN A 543 48.64 15.97 4.59
N GLU A 544 47.80 16.23 3.59
CA GLU A 544 46.66 17.13 3.70
C GLU A 544 45.68 16.66 4.79
N TYR A 545 45.39 15.36 4.85
CA TYR A 545 44.52 14.77 5.87
C TYR A 545 45.06 14.94 7.29
N ILE A 546 46.34 14.64 7.52
CA ILE A 546 46.99 14.82 8.84
C ILE A 546 46.95 16.30 9.25
N VAL A 547 47.28 17.21 8.34
CA VAL A 547 47.27 18.65 8.64
C VAL A 547 45.86 19.18 8.87
N SER A 548 44.86 18.68 8.13
CA SER A 548 43.45 19.04 8.34
C SER A 548 42.86 18.54 9.67
N SER A 549 43.57 17.64 10.36
CA SER A 549 43.18 17.12 11.67
C SER A 549 43.68 18.02 12.81
N ILE A 550 44.55 18.98 12.54
CA ILE A 550 45.02 19.95 13.53
C ILE A 550 43.85 20.89 13.86
N PRO A 551 43.54 21.14 15.15
CA PRO A 551 42.49 22.07 15.54
C PRO A 551 42.63 23.41 14.81
N TRP A 552 41.51 23.92 14.30
CA TRP A 552 41.41 25.19 13.54
C TRP A 552 42.01 25.15 12.13
N VAL A 553 42.61 24.05 11.70
CA VAL A 553 43.11 23.85 10.33
C VAL A 553 42.13 22.96 9.57
N GLY A 554 41.19 23.57 8.85
CA GLY A 554 40.28 22.83 7.97
C GLY A 554 40.93 22.47 6.62
N PRO A 555 40.22 21.71 5.76
CA PRO A 555 40.70 21.34 4.41
C PRO A 555 41.17 22.55 3.58
N ALA A 556 40.48 23.69 3.71
CA ALA A 556 40.81 24.94 3.03
C ALA A 556 42.18 25.53 3.43
N LEU A 557 42.70 25.21 4.62
CA LEU A 557 43.99 25.70 5.12
C LEU A 557 45.09 24.63 5.06
N SER A 558 44.72 23.34 4.99
CA SER A 558 45.66 22.23 4.97
C SER A 558 46.65 22.30 3.80
N ARG A 559 46.15 22.56 2.59
CA ARG A 559 46.98 22.69 1.39
C ARG A 559 47.83 23.96 1.37
N PRO A 560 47.30 25.18 1.66
CA PRO A 560 48.14 26.38 1.78
C PRO A 560 49.28 26.27 2.80
N LEU A 561 49.02 25.62 3.95
CA LEU A 561 50.06 25.38 4.97
C LEU A 561 51.15 24.44 4.43
N LEU A 562 50.77 23.35 3.76
CA LEU A 562 51.72 22.41 3.18
C LEU A 562 52.48 23.00 1.97
N GLU A 563 51.85 23.85 1.17
CA GLU A 563 52.51 24.55 0.07
C GLU A 563 53.51 25.61 0.58
N HIS A 564 53.21 26.28 1.69
CA HIS A 564 54.10 27.29 2.28
C HIS A 564 55.29 26.68 3.04
N PHE A 565 55.05 25.67 3.88
CA PHE A 565 56.10 25.04 4.70
C PHE A 565 56.75 23.83 4.03
N GLY A 566 56.16 23.30 2.95
CA GLY A 566 56.70 22.21 2.15
C GLY A 566 56.54 20.80 2.75
N SER A 567 56.46 20.66 4.08
CA SER A 567 56.18 19.37 4.73
C SER A 567 55.55 19.53 6.12
N ILE A 568 54.96 18.45 6.64
CA ILE A 568 54.42 18.42 8.02
C ILE A 568 55.52 18.72 9.06
N LYS A 569 56.76 18.26 8.81
CA LYS A 569 57.88 18.48 9.72
C LYS A 569 58.22 19.96 9.84
N GLU A 570 58.30 20.65 8.71
CA GLU A 570 58.59 22.08 8.68
C GLU A 570 57.43 22.90 9.27
N LEU A 571 56.18 22.47 9.04
CA LEU A 571 55.01 23.05 9.70
C LEU A 571 55.06 22.88 11.22
N ALA A 572 55.47 21.71 11.73
CA ALA A 572 55.60 21.47 13.16
C ALA A 572 56.69 22.35 13.81
N ASN A 573 57.76 22.66 13.07
CA ASN A 573 58.85 23.52 13.53
C ASN A 573 58.59 25.02 13.35
N ALA A 574 57.49 25.40 12.68
CA ALA A 574 57.18 26.79 12.37
C ALA A 574 56.97 27.62 13.64
N GLN A 575 57.45 28.87 13.65
CA GLN A 575 57.18 29.81 14.73
C GLN A 575 55.82 30.49 14.54
N ILE A 576 55.24 31.03 15.61
CA ILE A 576 53.94 31.73 15.57
C ILE A 576 53.94 32.85 14.50
N ASP A 577 55.05 33.59 14.39
CA ASP A 577 55.20 34.67 13.40
C ASP A 577 55.21 34.17 11.95
N ASP A 578 55.63 32.93 11.70
CA ASP A 578 55.59 32.33 10.36
C ASP A 578 54.18 31.86 9.99
N LEU A 579 53.42 31.36 10.97
CA LEU A 579 52.02 30.95 10.76
C LEU A 579 51.11 32.15 10.45
N ILE A 580 51.37 33.33 11.04
CA ILE A 580 50.57 34.55 10.82
C ILE A 580 50.75 35.13 9.40
N LYS A 581 51.85 34.78 8.69
CA LYS A 581 52.11 35.25 7.32
C LYS A 581 51.13 34.68 6.29
N LEU A 582 50.38 33.64 6.64
CA LEU A 582 49.38 33.02 5.78
C LEU A 582 48.01 33.70 5.91
N GLU A 583 47.37 33.95 4.76
CA GLU A 583 46.00 34.47 4.74
C GLU A 583 45.06 33.56 5.54
N ASN A 584 44.18 34.17 6.35
CA ASN A 584 43.20 33.50 7.21
C ASN A 584 43.76 32.76 8.45
N ILE A 585 44.99 33.09 8.87
CA ILE A 585 45.56 32.69 10.17
C ILE A 585 45.84 33.93 11.04
N GLY A 586 44.93 34.21 11.99
CA GLY A 586 45.13 35.25 13.00
C GLY A 586 46.01 34.81 14.18
N PRO A 587 46.46 35.74 15.04
CA PRO A 587 47.41 35.46 16.13
C PRO A 587 46.94 34.41 17.13
N GLU A 588 45.65 34.39 17.50
CA GLU A 588 45.10 33.36 18.40
C GLU A 588 45.09 31.95 17.78
N LYS A 589 44.83 31.91 16.47
CA LYS A 589 44.79 30.68 15.69
C LYS A 589 46.20 30.13 15.47
N ALA A 590 47.16 30.99 15.14
CA ALA A 590 48.58 30.66 15.04
C ALA A 590 49.11 30.09 16.36
N LYS A 591 48.80 30.74 17.48
CA LYS A 591 49.18 30.25 18.82
C LYS A 591 48.58 28.86 19.12
N SER A 592 47.30 28.65 18.82
CA SER A 592 46.64 27.37 19.06
C SER A 592 47.22 26.23 18.22
N ILE A 593 47.57 26.51 16.95
CA ILE A 593 48.25 25.55 16.07
C ILE A 593 49.65 25.23 16.61
N PHE A 594 50.41 26.27 16.98
CA PHE A 594 51.76 26.13 17.55
C PHE A 594 51.74 25.28 18.83
N ASP A 595 50.82 25.57 19.75
CA ASP A 595 50.71 24.88 21.04
C ASP A 595 50.40 23.39 20.84
N VAL A 596 49.53 23.02 19.90
CA VAL A 596 49.20 21.61 19.61
C VAL A 596 50.39 20.85 19.04
N LEU A 597 51.19 21.49 18.17
CA LEU A 597 52.31 20.84 17.50
C LEU A 597 53.58 20.75 18.37
N ASN A 598 53.77 21.69 19.30
CA ASN A 598 55.02 21.85 20.05
C ASN A 598 54.91 21.57 21.56
N SER A 599 53.71 21.41 22.11
CA SER A 599 53.56 21.07 23.54
C SER A 599 53.88 19.60 23.81
N GLU A 600 54.51 19.33 24.96
CA GLU A 600 54.68 17.95 25.44
C GLU A 600 53.31 17.28 25.72
N TYR A 601 53.20 16.02 25.29
CA TYR A 601 52.02 15.21 25.55
C TYR A 601 51.85 14.95 27.05
N LYS A 602 50.71 15.35 27.62
CA LYS A 602 50.36 15.12 29.03
C LYS A 602 49.36 13.97 29.15
N THR A 603 49.79 12.83 29.70
CA THR A 603 48.90 11.73 30.10
C THR A 603 47.99 12.15 31.26
N GLU A 604 46.77 11.60 31.39
CA GLU A 604 45.85 11.90 32.50
C GLU A 604 46.46 11.73 33.90
N ILE A 605 47.49 10.89 34.05
CA ILE A 605 48.21 10.66 35.31
C ILE A 605 49.01 11.91 35.77
N SER A 606 49.38 12.81 34.86
CA SER A 606 50.12 14.05 35.20
C SER A 606 49.24 15.23 35.59
N LYS A 607 47.90 15.14 35.46
CA LYS A 607 46.98 16.20 35.91
C LYS A 607 46.77 16.22 37.43
N ASN A 608 47.00 15.10 38.13
CA ASN A 608 46.80 14.99 39.58
C ASN A 608 48.06 15.24 40.44
N LYS A 609 49.18 15.70 39.85
CA LYS A 609 50.42 15.97 40.61
C LYS A 609 50.84 17.44 40.70
N ARG A 610 50.01 18.37 40.23
CA ARG A 610 50.16 19.82 40.49
C ARG A 610 48.78 20.46 40.62
N GLN A 611 48.16 20.28 41.78
CA GLN A 611 47.44 21.36 42.46
C GLN A 611 48.42 22.04 43.40
#